data_AF-A0A1F9QIX2-F1
#
_entry.id   AF-A0A1F9QIX2-F1
#
_cell.length_a   1.000
_cell.length_b   1.000
_cell.length_c   1.000
_cell.angle_alpha   90.00
_cell.angle_beta   90.00
_cell.angle_gamma   90.00
#
_symmetry.space_group_name_H-M   'P 1'
#
loop_
_entity.id
_entity.type
_entity.pdbx_description
1 polymer ?
#
loop_
_entity_poly.entity_id
_entity_poly.type
_entity_poly.pdbx_seq_one_letter_code
_entity_poly.pdbx_strand_id
1 'polypeptide(L)'
;MARPASGADLKLKAAGRELLRKKGITGLSVREACRLAGVNTGTFHYYFGSKDEFLKAILKEMYAEFMLKLRLGAAVEGGARARLKGALAELGRFAREMRKIAPMFLADLACGNKKAFLFLRGNFTGHMGHIAALAEECRPGSALKNHSIPYIVGALMPVMVFPVIMGGILERNGVAELGGIALKKLGDEFLSDQGISDRAEIALRGIGL
;
A
#
# COMPACT_ATOMS: atom_id res chain seq x y z
N MET A 1 -26.82 1.32 -11.91
CA MET A 1 -26.12 1.82 -13.11
C MET A 1 -24.85 2.53 -12.66
N ALA A 2 -23.67 2.05 -13.06
CA ALA A 2 -22.42 2.80 -12.88
C ALA A 2 -22.48 4.01 -13.82
N ARG A 3 -22.49 5.21 -13.24
CA ARG A 3 -22.67 6.49 -13.96
C ARG A 3 -21.31 7.06 -14.38
N PRO A 4 -21.25 7.81 -15.49
CA PRO A 4 -20.00 8.36 -16.02
C PRO A 4 -19.33 9.27 -14.98
N ALA A 5 -17.99 9.17 -14.89
CA ALA A 5 -17.18 10.08 -14.11
C ALA A 5 -17.45 11.52 -14.58
N SER A 6 -17.87 12.36 -13.65
CA SER A 6 -17.90 13.81 -13.83
C SER A 6 -16.52 14.39 -13.48
N GLY A 7 -16.29 15.66 -13.81
CA GLY A 7 -15.12 16.35 -13.27
C GLY A 7 -15.14 16.48 -11.73
N ALA A 8 -16.31 16.42 -11.09
CA ALA A 8 -16.47 16.69 -9.66
C ALA A 8 -16.05 15.51 -8.77
N ASP A 9 -16.43 14.27 -9.12
CA ASP A 9 -16.00 13.07 -8.36
C ASP A 9 -14.49 12.84 -8.48
N LEU A 10 -13.89 13.08 -9.65
CA LEU A 10 -12.44 13.00 -9.82
C LEU A 10 -11.71 14.05 -8.95
N LYS A 11 -12.17 15.31 -8.96
CA LYS A 11 -11.62 16.37 -8.09
C LYS A 11 -11.76 16.03 -6.60
N LEU A 12 -12.92 15.51 -6.19
CA LEU A 12 -13.15 15.06 -4.82
C LEU A 12 -12.19 13.94 -4.44
N LYS A 13 -12.07 12.87 -5.24
CA LYS A 13 -11.15 11.76 -4.94
C LYS A 13 -9.69 12.21 -4.87
N ALA A 14 -9.27 13.12 -5.76
CA ALA A 14 -7.94 13.71 -5.73
C ALA A 14 -7.69 14.48 -4.41
N ALA A 15 -8.62 15.34 -4.01
CA ALA A 15 -8.56 16.07 -2.74
C ALA A 15 -8.55 15.12 -1.53
N GLY A 16 -9.39 14.08 -1.55
CA GLY A 16 -9.42 13.05 -0.51
C GLY A 16 -8.11 12.28 -0.41
N ARG A 17 -7.51 11.90 -1.53
CA ARG A 17 -6.19 11.24 -1.58
C ARG A 17 -5.09 12.12 -0.99
N GLU A 18 -5.11 13.42 -1.27
CA GLU A 18 -4.18 14.37 -0.66
C GLU A 18 -4.34 14.43 0.87
N LEU A 19 -5.58 14.51 1.36
CA LEU A 19 -5.87 14.51 2.79
C LEU A 19 -5.42 13.21 3.46
N LEU A 20 -5.65 12.05 2.84
CA LEU A 20 -5.20 10.76 3.36
C LEU A 20 -3.67 10.67 3.44
N ARG A 21 -2.96 11.18 2.43
CA ARG A 21 -1.48 11.21 2.44
C ARG A 21 -0.91 12.12 3.52
N LYS A 22 -1.55 13.26 3.78
CA LYS A 22 -1.08 14.26 4.75
C LYS A 22 -1.50 13.93 6.19
N LYS A 23 -2.76 13.53 6.38
CA LYS A 23 -3.41 13.45 7.69
C LYS A 23 -3.92 12.06 8.07
N GLY A 24 -3.82 11.07 7.17
CA GLY A 24 -4.33 9.71 7.40
C GLY A 24 -5.87 9.64 7.42
N ILE A 25 -6.40 8.47 7.83
CA ILE A 25 -7.85 8.20 7.84
C ILE A 25 -8.60 9.13 8.80
N THR A 26 -8.04 9.35 10.00
CA THR A 26 -8.67 10.18 11.04
C THR A 26 -8.80 11.64 10.62
N GLY A 27 -7.87 12.13 9.79
CA GLY A 27 -7.90 13.49 9.24
C GLY A 27 -8.70 13.65 7.94
N LEU A 28 -9.35 12.61 7.42
CA LEU A 28 -10.21 12.73 6.24
C LEU A 28 -11.49 13.50 6.61
N SER A 29 -11.70 14.65 6.00
CA SER A 29 -12.86 15.53 6.24
C SER A 29 -13.61 15.80 4.93
N VAL A 30 -14.93 15.57 4.94
CA VAL A 30 -15.80 15.86 3.79
C VAL A 30 -15.77 17.34 3.44
N ARG A 31 -15.88 18.21 4.44
CA ARG A 31 -15.85 19.67 4.24
C ARG A 31 -14.52 20.14 3.64
N GLU A 32 -13.41 19.60 4.14
CA GLU A 32 -12.09 19.97 3.63
C GLU A 32 -11.87 19.44 2.21
N ALA A 33 -12.29 18.20 1.92
CA ALA A 33 -12.23 17.63 0.58
C ALA A 33 -13.07 18.45 -0.42
N CYS A 34 -14.29 18.86 -0.04
CA CYS A 34 -15.13 19.74 -0.86
C CYS A 34 -14.45 21.08 -1.14
N ARG A 35 -13.89 21.71 -0.11
CA ARG A 35 -13.15 22.98 -0.23
C ARG A 35 -11.96 22.86 -1.18
N LEU A 36 -11.15 21.81 -1.03
CA LEU A 36 -9.98 21.55 -1.89
C LEU A 36 -10.39 21.24 -3.34
N ALA A 37 -11.50 20.52 -3.53
CA ALA A 37 -12.02 20.17 -4.85
C ALA A 37 -12.80 21.32 -5.53
N GLY A 38 -13.10 22.41 -4.80
CA GLY A 38 -13.90 23.52 -5.31
C GLY A 38 -15.36 23.12 -5.58
N VAL A 39 -15.92 22.20 -4.79
CA VAL A 39 -17.30 21.71 -4.93
C VAL A 39 -18.08 21.93 -3.64
N ASN A 40 -19.41 22.00 -3.74
CA ASN A 40 -20.27 22.08 -2.55
C ASN A 40 -20.53 20.70 -1.93
N THR A 41 -21.01 20.69 -0.68
CA THR A 41 -21.30 19.45 0.07
C THR A 41 -22.46 18.65 -0.52
N GLY A 42 -23.44 19.29 -1.16
CA GLY A 42 -24.52 18.61 -1.87
C GLY A 42 -23.99 17.72 -3.00
N THR A 43 -23.04 18.23 -3.78
CA THR A 43 -22.33 17.47 -4.82
C THR A 43 -21.58 16.27 -4.24
N PHE A 44 -20.94 16.43 -3.07
CA PHE A 44 -20.30 15.31 -2.40
C PHE A 44 -21.29 14.20 -2.04
N HIS A 45 -22.40 14.54 -1.37
CA HIS A 45 -23.39 13.55 -0.96
C HIS A 45 -24.05 12.88 -2.17
N TYR A 46 -24.22 13.61 -3.28
CA TYR A 46 -24.70 13.06 -4.54
C TYR A 46 -23.78 11.95 -5.09
N TYR A 47 -22.46 12.15 -5.07
CA TYR A 47 -21.51 11.16 -5.62
C TYR A 47 -21.14 10.03 -4.66
N PHE A 48 -20.94 10.33 -3.38
CA PHE A 48 -20.35 9.39 -2.43
C PHE A 48 -21.29 8.98 -1.29
N GLY A 49 -22.35 9.76 -1.01
CA GLY A 49 -23.27 9.50 0.09
C GLY A 49 -22.67 9.76 1.47
N SER A 50 -21.58 9.10 1.83
CA SER A 50 -20.93 9.19 3.14
C SER A 50 -19.40 9.30 3.06
N LYS A 51 -18.79 9.71 4.18
CA LYS A 51 -17.32 9.73 4.33
C LYS A 51 -16.70 8.33 4.15
N ASP A 52 -17.39 7.29 4.63
CA ASP A 52 -16.88 5.92 4.58
C ASP A 52 -16.90 5.37 3.15
N GLU A 53 -17.97 5.62 2.40
CA GLU A 53 -18.02 5.23 0.98
C GLU A 53 -17.01 6.02 0.14
N PHE A 54 -16.81 7.29 0.46
CA PHE A 54 -15.75 8.10 -0.14
C PHE A 54 -14.35 7.54 0.15
N LEU A 55 -14.06 7.19 1.40
CA LEU A 55 -12.80 6.54 1.79
C LEU A 55 -12.59 5.24 1.00
N LYS A 56 -13.61 4.37 0.94
CA LYS A 56 -13.54 3.11 0.19
C LYS A 56 -13.28 3.37 -1.30
N ALA A 57 -13.93 4.37 -1.89
CA ALA A 57 -13.74 4.71 -3.30
C ALA A 57 -12.29 5.14 -3.58
N ILE A 58 -11.71 6.02 -2.76
CA ILE A 58 -10.31 6.47 -2.92
C ILE A 58 -9.34 5.30 -2.77
N LEU A 59 -9.52 4.46 -1.73
CA LEU A 59 -8.61 3.35 -1.47
C LEU A 59 -8.67 2.27 -2.58
N LYS A 60 -9.87 2.02 -3.15
CA LYS A 60 -10.01 1.12 -4.31
C LYS A 60 -9.27 1.65 -5.52
N GLU A 61 -9.35 2.95 -5.80
CA GLU A 61 -8.63 3.58 -6.91
C GLU A 61 -7.11 3.53 -6.70
N MET A 62 -6.64 3.89 -5.50
CA MET A 62 -5.21 3.77 -5.14
C MET A 62 -4.69 2.35 -5.33
N TYR A 63 -5.48 1.34 -4.94
CA TYR A 63 -5.10 -0.06 -5.11
C TYR A 63 -5.15 -0.51 -6.58
N ALA A 64 -6.14 -0.06 -7.35
CA ALA A 64 -6.22 -0.36 -8.78
C ALA A 64 -5.03 0.20 -9.54
N GLU A 65 -4.62 1.44 -9.25
CA GLU A 65 -3.40 2.05 -9.80
C GLU A 65 -2.15 1.25 -9.44
N PHE A 66 -2.03 0.82 -8.18
CA PHE A 66 -0.95 -0.05 -7.74
C PHE A 66 -0.93 -1.39 -8.49
N MET A 67 -2.07 -2.07 -8.59
CA MET A 67 -2.17 -3.34 -9.32
C MET A 67 -1.82 -3.21 -10.79
N LEU A 68 -2.14 -2.08 -11.43
CA LEU A 68 -1.74 -1.78 -12.80
C LEU A 68 -0.21 -1.68 -12.89
N LYS A 69 0.43 -0.87 -12.04
CA LYS A 69 1.90 -0.73 -12.00
C LYS A 69 2.61 -2.05 -11.72
N LEU A 70 2.09 -2.81 -10.76
CA LEU A 70 2.62 -4.13 -10.38
C LEU A 70 2.64 -5.09 -11.58
N ARG A 71 1.54 -5.15 -12.34
CA ARG A 71 1.43 -6.01 -13.53
C ARG A 71 2.30 -5.53 -14.69
N LEU A 72 2.41 -4.22 -14.91
CA LEU A 72 3.26 -3.65 -15.94
C LEU A 72 4.75 -3.91 -15.65
N GLY A 73 5.17 -3.83 -14.39
CA GLY A 73 6.55 -4.14 -13.98
C GLY A 73 6.97 -5.59 -14.27
N ALA A 74 6.03 -6.53 -14.34
CA ALA A 74 6.30 -7.92 -14.69
C ALA A 74 6.53 -8.14 -16.20
N ALA A 75 6.25 -7.15 -17.05
CA ALA A 75 6.47 -7.21 -18.50
C ALA A 75 7.85 -6.67 -18.94
N VAL A 76 8.67 -6.19 -17.99
CA VAL A 76 10.01 -5.66 -18.27
C VAL A 76 10.97 -6.81 -18.58
N GLU A 77 11.88 -6.61 -19.54
CA GLU A 77 12.92 -7.58 -19.90
C GLU A 77 13.74 -8.00 -18.67
N GLY A 78 13.86 -9.31 -18.45
CA GLY A 78 14.61 -9.89 -17.34
C GLY A 78 14.08 -11.26 -16.91
N GLY A 79 14.94 -12.05 -16.25
CA GLY A 79 14.55 -13.35 -15.69
C GLY A 79 13.52 -13.24 -14.56
N ALA A 80 12.95 -14.37 -14.14
CA ALA A 80 11.93 -14.43 -13.08
C ALA A 80 12.33 -13.68 -11.79
N ARG A 81 13.61 -13.78 -11.39
CA ARG A 81 14.17 -13.05 -10.24
C ARG A 81 14.04 -11.53 -10.38
N ALA A 82 14.35 -10.98 -11.55
CA ALA A 82 14.28 -9.54 -11.81
C ALA A 82 12.82 -9.05 -11.75
N ARG A 83 11.90 -9.81 -12.35
CA ARG A 83 10.46 -9.53 -12.28
C ARG A 83 9.93 -9.59 -10.83
N LEU A 84 10.35 -10.58 -10.05
CA LEU A 84 9.99 -10.67 -8.62
C LEU A 84 10.55 -9.48 -7.82
N LYS A 85 11.80 -9.07 -8.06
CA LYS A 85 12.38 -7.85 -7.45
C LYS A 85 11.55 -6.62 -7.77
N GLY A 86 11.20 -6.43 -9.05
CA GLY A 86 10.38 -5.32 -9.52
C GLY A 86 9.02 -5.29 -8.82
N ALA A 87 8.37 -6.45 -8.70
CA ALA A 87 7.08 -6.58 -8.00
C ALA A 87 7.17 -6.22 -6.51
N LEU A 88 8.23 -6.65 -5.82
CA LEU A 88 8.48 -6.28 -4.41
C LEU A 88 8.75 -4.78 -4.26
N ALA A 89 9.49 -4.17 -5.19
CA ALA A 89 9.73 -2.73 -5.19
C ALA A 89 8.43 -1.93 -5.40
N GLU A 90 7.54 -2.36 -6.30
CA GLU A 90 6.22 -1.75 -6.47
C GLU A 90 5.35 -1.88 -5.20
N LEU A 91 5.37 -3.05 -4.55
CA LEU A 91 4.72 -3.23 -3.25
C LEU A 91 5.28 -2.26 -2.20
N GLY A 92 6.60 -2.05 -2.17
CA GLY A 92 7.25 -1.08 -1.29
C GLY A 92 6.82 0.37 -1.55
N ARG A 93 6.72 0.77 -2.84
CA ARG A 93 6.22 2.10 -3.24
C ARG A 93 4.76 2.30 -2.82
N PHE A 94 3.91 1.30 -3.04
CA PHE A 94 2.52 1.35 -2.60
C PHE A 94 2.40 1.41 -1.07
N ALA A 95 3.17 0.59 -0.34
CA ALA A 95 3.21 0.63 1.12
C ALA A 95 3.58 2.04 1.60
N ARG A 96 4.60 2.68 1.01
CA ARG A 96 4.98 4.07 1.29
C ARG A 96 3.83 5.05 1.10
N GLU A 97 3.05 4.95 0.02
CA GLU A 97 1.85 5.79 -0.19
C GLU A 97 0.80 5.57 0.92
N MET A 98 0.73 4.34 1.42
CA MET A 98 -0.18 3.93 2.48
C MET A 98 0.36 4.21 3.89
N ARG A 99 1.55 4.78 4.08
CA ARG A 99 2.21 4.88 5.42
C ARG A 99 1.38 5.56 6.50
N LYS A 100 0.57 6.56 6.13
CA LYS A 100 -0.33 7.29 7.04
C LYS A 100 -1.68 6.60 7.24
N ILE A 101 -1.94 5.50 6.53
CA ILE A 101 -3.22 4.77 6.48
C ILE A 101 -3.04 3.36 7.07
N ALA A 102 -1.98 2.65 6.67
CA ALA A 102 -1.69 1.26 6.98
C ALA A 102 -1.68 0.92 8.48
N PRO A 103 -1.18 1.76 9.41
CA PRO A 103 -1.26 1.45 10.84
C PRO A 103 -2.69 1.32 11.38
N MET A 104 -3.64 2.12 10.86
CA MET A 104 -5.05 1.96 11.25
C MET A 104 -5.64 0.65 10.73
N PHE A 105 -5.29 0.27 9.50
CA PHE A 105 -5.70 -1.04 8.97
C PHE A 105 -5.14 -2.18 9.81
N LEU A 106 -3.86 -2.11 10.19
CA LEU A 106 -3.27 -3.12 11.07
C LEU A 106 -4.00 -3.18 12.42
N ALA A 107 -4.30 -2.03 13.03
CA ALA A 107 -5.04 -1.96 14.29
C ALA A 107 -6.44 -2.57 14.16
N ASP A 108 -7.19 -2.21 13.12
CA ASP A 108 -8.51 -2.78 12.83
C ASP A 108 -8.46 -4.31 12.68
N LEU A 109 -7.46 -4.82 11.95
CA LEU A 109 -7.26 -6.26 11.74
C LEU A 109 -6.90 -6.98 13.04
N ALA A 110 -5.97 -6.41 13.81
CA ALA A 110 -5.52 -6.96 15.09
C ALA A 110 -6.65 -7.00 16.14
N CYS A 111 -7.53 -6.01 16.13
CA CYS A 111 -8.71 -5.95 17.01
C CYS A 111 -9.92 -6.76 16.50
N GLY A 112 -9.77 -7.52 15.40
CA GLY A 112 -10.83 -8.39 14.88
C GLY A 112 -12.00 -7.66 14.23
N ASN A 113 -11.79 -6.44 13.70
CA ASN A 113 -12.82 -5.69 12.98
C ASN A 113 -13.22 -6.41 11.68
N LYS A 114 -14.27 -7.22 11.73
CA LYS A 114 -14.76 -8.06 10.61
C LYS A 114 -15.07 -7.25 9.36
N LYS A 115 -15.60 -6.02 9.50
CA LYS A 115 -15.92 -5.15 8.34
C LYS A 115 -14.65 -4.68 7.64
N ALA A 116 -13.66 -4.25 8.41
CA ALA A 116 -12.35 -3.86 7.87
C ALA A 116 -11.63 -5.06 7.23
N PHE A 117 -11.68 -6.23 7.87
CA PHE A 117 -11.12 -7.47 7.32
C PHE A 117 -11.78 -7.86 5.99
N LEU A 118 -13.11 -7.87 5.91
CA LEU A 118 -13.85 -8.20 4.67
C LEU A 118 -13.54 -7.18 3.57
N PHE A 119 -13.45 -5.90 3.91
CA PHE A 119 -13.05 -4.85 2.97
C PHE A 119 -11.63 -5.10 2.45
N LEU A 120 -10.66 -5.38 3.32
CA LEU A 120 -9.29 -5.67 2.92
C LEU A 120 -9.25 -6.93 2.03
N ARG A 121 -9.84 -8.03 2.49
CA ARG A 121 -9.84 -9.32 1.79
C ARG A 121 -10.45 -9.22 0.40
N GLY A 122 -11.56 -8.49 0.25
CA GLY A 122 -12.28 -8.34 -1.01
C GLY A 122 -11.67 -7.33 -1.99
N ASN A 123 -10.74 -6.48 -1.55
CA ASN A 123 -10.26 -5.37 -2.38
C ASN A 123 -8.74 -5.28 -2.50
N PHE A 124 -7.96 -5.78 -1.54
CA PHE A 124 -6.52 -5.51 -1.41
C PHE A 124 -5.66 -6.77 -1.41
N THR A 125 -6.09 -7.87 -2.04
CA THR A 125 -5.38 -9.16 -1.98
C THR A 125 -4.75 -9.64 -3.28
N GLY A 126 -5.16 -9.06 -4.42
CA GLY A 126 -4.66 -9.47 -5.75
C GLY A 126 -3.14 -9.42 -5.94
N HIS A 127 -2.42 -8.55 -5.24
CA HIS A 127 -0.96 -8.47 -5.33
C HIS A 127 -0.26 -9.70 -4.75
N MET A 128 -0.85 -10.34 -3.73
CA MET A 128 -0.31 -11.59 -3.18
C MET A 128 -0.31 -12.69 -4.23
N GLY A 129 -1.38 -12.80 -5.04
CA GLY A 129 -1.44 -13.78 -6.12
C GLY A 129 -0.42 -13.52 -7.23
N HIS A 130 -0.19 -12.25 -7.57
CA HIS A 130 0.83 -11.90 -8.57
C HIS A 130 2.26 -12.18 -8.08
N ILE A 131 2.58 -11.80 -6.84
CA ILE A 131 3.88 -12.09 -6.21
C ILE A 131 4.07 -13.60 -6.04
N ALA A 132 3.02 -14.34 -5.65
CA ALA A 132 3.04 -15.80 -5.54
C ALA A 132 3.41 -16.48 -6.86
N ALA A 133 2.84 -16.03 -7.99
CA ALA A 133 3.17 -16.56 -9.31
C ALA A 133 4.66 -16.36 -9.66
N LEU A 134 5.18 -15.15 -9.45
CA LEU A 134 6.59 -14.84 -9.69
C LEU A 134 7.53 -15.61 -8.74
N ALA A 135 7.10 -15.82 -7.48
CA ALA A 135 7.84 -16.60 -6.51
C ALA A 135 7.88 -18.09 -6.88
N GLU A 136 6.79 -18.65 -7.43
CA GLU A 136 6.75 -20.02 -7.95
C GLU A 136 7.74 -20.21 -9.10
N GLU A 137 7.82 -19.25 -10.03
CA GLU A 137 8.81 -19.30 -11.12
C GLU A 137 10.27 -19.31 -10.59
N CYS A 138 10.53 -18.62 -9.48
CA CYS A 138 11.85 -18.59 -8.85
C CYS A 138 12.11 -19.77 -7.90
N ARG A 139 11.06 -20.48 -7.47
CA ARG A 139 11.13 -21.47 -6.39
C ARG A 139 12.19 -22.55 -6.62
N PRO A 140 12.33 -23.17 -7.82
CA PRO A 140 13.30 -24.25 -8.03
C PRO A 140 14.76 -23.83 -7.78
N GLY A 141 15.09 -22.57 -8.03
CA GLY A 141 16.44 -22.01 -7.82
C GLY A 141 16.66 -21.41 -6.44
N SER A 142 15.64 -21.32 -5.59
CA SER A 142 15.73 -20.73 -4.25
C SER A 142 16.17 -21.75 -3.19
N ALA A 143 16.68 -21.26 -2.06
CA ALA A 143 16.93 -22.09 -0.87
C ALA A 143 15.62 -22.64 -0.26
N LEU A 144 14.48 -22.05 -0.62
CA LEU A 144 13.15 -22.42 -0.12
C LEU A 144 12.37 -23.35 -1.06
N LYS A 145 13.04 -24.04 -2.00
CA LYS A 145 12.38 -24.91 -3.01
C LYS A 145 11.42 -25.97 -2.45
N ASN A 146 11.64 -26.41 -1.21
CA ASN A 146 10.82 -27.42 -0.52
C ASN A 146 9.68 -26.81 0.33
N HIS A 147 9.58 -25.48 0.39
CA HIS A 147 8.51 -24.78 1.10
C HIS A 147 7.33 -24.48 0.17
N SER A 148 6.17 -24.25 0.79
CA SER A 148 4.97 -23.82 0.07
C SER A 148 5.09 -22.36 -0.38
N ILE A 149 4.40 -22.00 -1.47
CA ILE A 149 4.38 -20.60 -1.93
C ILE A 149 3.86 -19.62 -0.87
N PRO A 150 2.80 -19.92 -0.09
CA PRO A 150 2.41 -19.06 1.02
C PRO A 150 3.53 -18.79 2.02
N TYR A 151 4.39 -19.77 2.30
CA TYR A 151 5.56 -19.58 3.17
C TYR A 151 6.56 -18.61 2.53
N ILE A 152 6.90 -18.80 1.25
CA ILE A 152 7.84 -17.92 0.53
C ILE A 152 7.31 -16.48 0.45
N VAL A 153 6.03 -16.30 0.10
CA VAL A 153 5.38 -14.97 0.07
C VAL A 153 5.38 -14.33 1.46
N GLY A 154 5.11 -15.13 2.50
CA GLY A 154 5.19 -14.71 3.90
C GLY A 154 6.58 -14.30 4.35
N ALA A 155 7.65 -14.82 3.73
CA ALA A 155 9.03 -14.39 3.98
C ALA A 155 9.41 -13.11 3.22
N LEU A 156 8.87 -12.91 2.00
CA LEU A 156 9.22 -11.78 1.14
C LEU A 156 8.50 -10.47 1.51
N MET A 157 7.18 -10.53 1.66
CA MET A 157 6.35 -9.31 1.78
C MET A 157 6.58 -8.49 3.06
N PRO A 158 6.81 -9.08 4.25
CA PRO A 158 7.03 -8.29 5.46
C PRO A 158 8.21 -7.34 5.35
N VAL A 159 9.28 -7.71 4.63
CA VAL A 159 10.44 -6.84 4.38
C VAL A 159 10.02 -5.54 3.69
N MET A 160 8.97 -5.58 2.86
CA MET A 160 8.44 -4.41 2.15
C MET A 160 7.44 -3.60 2.97
N VAL A 161 6.59 -4.26 3.75
CA VAL A 161 5.43 -3.64 4.42
C VAL A 161 5.69 -3.28 5.87
N PHE A 162 6.36 -4.14 6.63
CA PHE A 162 6.51 -4.00 8.08
C PHE A 162 7.26 -2.71 8.49
N PRO A 163 8.40 -2.33 7.87
CA PRO A 163 9.08 -1.08 8.23
C PRO A 163 8.21 0.16 8.03
N VAL A 164 7.32 0.14 7.03
CA VAL A 164 6.40 1.25 6.75
C VAL A 164 5.34 1.36 7.85
N ILE A 165 4.74 0.24 8.24
CA ILE A 165 3.72 0.22 9.29
C ILE A 165 4.34 0.65 10.61
N MET A 166 5.48 0.06 10.98
CA MET A 166 6.16 0.40 12.24
C MET A 166 6.63 1.85 12.26
N GLY A 167 7.23 2.35 11.18
CA GLY A 167 7.59 3.77 11.07
C GLY A 167 6.39 4.70 11.25
N GLY A 168 5.25 4.36 10.65
CA GLY A 168 4.00 5.10 10.84
C GLY A 168 3.44 5.03 12.27
N ILE A 169 3.59 3.90 12.97
CA ILE A 169 3.21 3.76 14.38
C ILE A 169 4.12 4.62 15.27
N LEU A 170 5.44 4.54 15.09
CA LEU A 170 6.42 5.31 15.87
C LEU A 170 6.18 6.81 15.72
N GLU A 171 6.02 7.29 14.48
CA GLU A 171 5.78 8.71 14.19
C GLU A 171 4.48 9.22 14.85
N ARG A 172 3.42 8.42 14.84
CA ARG A 172 2.13 8.78 15.48
C ARG A 172 2.21 8.85 17.00
N ASN A 173 3.12 8.11 17.61
CA ASN A 173 3.34 8.11 19.06
C ASN A 173 4.45 9.08 19.49
N GLY A 174 4.87 9.99 18.61
CA GLY A 174 5.83 11.04 18.94
C GLY A 174 7.26 10.56 19.12
N VAL A 175 7.61 9.37 18.63
CA VAL A 175 8.99 8.86 18.70
C VAL A 175 9.87 9.67 17.75
N ALA A 176 10.87 10.36 18.31
CA ALA A 176 11.79 11.20 17.55
C ALA A 176 13.04 10.46 17.05
N GLU A 177 13.48 9.43 17.77
CA GLU A 177 14.69 8.67 17.48
C GLU A 177 14.54 7.19 17.84
N LEU A 178 15.33 6.34 17.17
CA LEU A 178 15.42 4.91 17.43
C LEU A 178 16.89 4.49 17.34
N GLY A 179 17.44 3.91 18.40
CA GLY A 179 18.84 3.49 18.44
C GLY A 179 19.84 4.64 18.21
N GLY A 180 19.52 5.85 18.65
CA GLY A 180 20.33 7.05 18.45
C GLY A 180 20.25 7.67 17.04
N ILE A 181 19.36 7.17 16.18
CA ILE A 181 19.15 7.70 14.83
C ILE A 181 17.78 8.38 14.77
N ALA A 182 17.74 9.62 14.27
CA ALA A 182 16.50 10.36 14.07
C ALA A 182 15.53 9.58 13.17
N LEU A 183 14.26 9.48 13.58
CA LEU A 183 13.23 8.72 12.87
C LEU A 183 13.02 9.24 11.44
N LYS A 184 13.19 10.56 11.22
CA LYS A 184 13.16 11.15 9.88
C LYS A 184 14.25 10.57 8.97
N LYS A 185 15.49 10.46 9.48
CA LYS A 185 16.62 9.90 8.73
C LYS A 185 16.39 8.42 8.40
N LEU A 186 15.88 7.65 9.36
CA LEU A 186 15.45 6.26 9.11
C LEU A 186 14.33 6.20 8.06
N GLY A 187 13.37 7.12 8.11
CA GLY A 187 12.32 7.23 7.10
C GLY A 187 12.88 7.48 5.71
N ASP A 188 13.84 8.41 5.57
CA ASP A 188 14.49 8.72 4.29
C ASP A 188 15.30 7.51 3.77
N GLU A 189 15.95 6.76 4.66
CA GLU A 189 16.67 5.53 4.31
C GLU A 189 15.72 4.41 3.86
N PHE A 190 14.75 4.02 4.69
CA PHE A 190 13.85 2.89 4.41
C PHE A 190 12.84 3.14 3.29
N LEU A 191 12.40 4.40 3.14
CA LEU A 191 11.28 4.77 2.27
C LEU A 191 11.71 5.50 0.99
N SER A 192 13.00 5.80 0.79
CA SER A 192 13.50 6.25 -0.51
C SER A 192 13.30 5.18 -1.59
N ASP A 193 13.32 5.57 -2.87
CA ASP A 193 13.24 4.61 -3.96
C ASP A 193 14.43 3.63 -3.94
N GLN A 194 15.61 4.11 -3.56
CA GLN A 194 16.80 3.27 -3.36
C GLN A 194 16.59 2.29 -2.20
N GLY A 195 16.16 2.76 -1.02
CA GLY A 195 15.92 1.88 0.13
C GLY A 195 14.80 0.85 -0.11
N ILE A 196 13.79 1.20 -0.90
CA ILE A 196 12.78 0.23 -1.37
C ILE A 196 13.42 -0.84 -2.27
N SER A 197 14.27 -0.44 -3.21
CA SER A 197 14.99 -1.35 -4.11
C SER A 197 15.95 -2.28 -3.33
N ASP A 198 16.68 -1.74 -2.36
CA ASP A 198 17.61 -2.48 -1.52
C ASP A 198 16.88 -3.48 -0.63
N ARG A 199 15.74 -3.10 -0.04
CA ARG A 199 14.89 -4.04 0.71
C ARG A 199 14.32 -5.16 -0.15
N ALA A 200 13.95 -4.86 -1.40
CA ALA A 200 13.52 -5.89 -2.33
C ALA A 200 14.67 -6.87 -2.65
N GLU A 201 15.89 -6.37 -2.81
CA GLU A 201 17.09 -7.21 -2.98
C GLU A 201 17.40 -8.05 -1.72
N ILE A 202 17.30 -7.46 -0.54
CA ILE A 202 17.47 -8.16 0.75
C ILE A 202 16.47 -9.30 0.88
N ALA A 203 15.19 -9.07 0.53
CA ALA A 203 14.16 -10.09 0.56
C ALA A 203 14.50 -11.29 -0.34
N LEU A 204 14.98 -11.02 -1.57
CA LEU A 204 15.39 -12.07 -2.50
C LEU A 204 16.60 -12.87 -2.02
N ARG A 205 17.65 -12.17 -1.56
CA ARG A 205 18.84 -12.83 -0.99
C ARG A 205 18.48 -13.68 0.23
N GLY A 206 17.52 -13.22 1.04
CA GLY A 206 17.03 -13.94 2.22
C GLY A 206 16.38 -15.28 1.91
N ILE A 207 15.85 -15.47 0.69
CA ILE A 207 15.32 -16.76 0.22
C ILE A 207 16.31 -17.55 -0.65
N GLY A 208 17.56 -17.09 -0.75
CA GLY A 208 18.62 -17.71 -1.53
C GLY A 208 18.51 -17.48 -3.04
N LEU A 209 17.96 -16.34 -3.48
CA LEU A 209 17.90 -15.92 -4.88
C LEU A 209 18.92 -14.82 -5.24
#